data_AF-A0A0G1AN68-F1
#
_entry.id   AF-A0A0G1AN68-F1
#
_cell.length_a   1.000
_cell.length_b   1.000
_cell.length_c   1.000
_cell.angle_alpha   90.00
_cell.angle_beta   90.00
_cell.angle_gamma   90.00
#
_symmetry.space_group_name_H-M   'P 1'
#
loop_
_entity.id
_entity.type
_entity.pdbx_description
1 polymer ?
#
loop_
_entity_poly.entity_id
_entity_poly.type
_entity_poly.pdbx_seq_one_letter_code
_entity_poly.pdbx_strand_id
1 'polypeptide(L)'
;MGDWKDEGKEVIDELTKRNEKTPEGTPSFKMMMTTKGENEVIAAIERSMGKLGFDCGARALYLVKKEQFNPSNIKALGGLLRAFTTNNLNGFTLNYQTFGFDYPWQKIEIFDAYKYRSWFYAPQHKKPFVLTSEELATIYHFPGGVAQTPTFGRIPSRKSEAPVNLPI
;
A
#
# COMPACT_ATOMS: atom_id res chain seq x y z
N MET A 1 -4.40 18.09 7.95
CA MET A 1 -4.38 17.07 6.89
C MET A 1 -5.80 17.00 6.39
N GLY A 2 -6.06 17.33 5.13
CA GLY A 2 -7.42 17.35 4.58
C GLY A 2 -8.04 15.97 4.63
N ASP A 3 -9.37 15.90 4.68
CA ASP A 3 -10.08 14.63 4.47
C ASP A 3 -9.74 14.14 3.05
N TRP A 4 -9.33 12.89 2.88
CA TRP A 4 -9.00 12.32 1.56
C TRP A 4 -10.18 12.40 0.59
N LYS A 5 -11.41 12.54 1.11
CA LYS A 5 -12.61 12.81 0.32
C LYS A 5 -12.59 14.19 -0.32
N ASP A 6 -11.97 15.18 0.32
CA ASP A 6 -11.81 16.51 -0.28
C ASP A 6 -10.75 16.47 -1.38
N GLU A 7 -9.64 15.74 -1.18
CA GLU A 7 -8.67 15.46 -2.26
C GLU A 7 -9.35 14.75 -3.45
N GLY A 8 -10.25 13.79 -3.19
CA GLY A 8 -11.03 13.12 -4.22
C GLY A 8 -11.96 14.05 -5.00
N LYS A 9 -12.60 15.01 -4.33
CA LYS A 9 -13.43 16.04 -4.99
C LYS A 9 -12.59 16.96 -5.85
N GLU A 10 -11.41 17.39 -5.37
CA GLU A 10 -10.48 18.21 -6.14
C GLU A 10 -10.08 17.51 -7.45
N VAL A 11 -9.75 16.21 -7.39
CA VAL A 11 -9.44 15.42 -8.60
C VAL A 11 -10.63 15.36 -9.57
N ILE A 12 -11.85 15.19 -9.07
CA ILE A 12 -13.05 15.20 -9.93
C ILE A 12 -13.25 16.59 -10.57
N ASP A 13 -13.06 17.66 -9.82
CA ASP A 13 -13.18 19.03 -10.32
C ASP A 13 -12.13 19.34 -11.40
N GLU A 14 -10.91 18.83 -11.25
CA GLU A 14 -9.85 18.91 -12.26
C GLU A 14 -10.21 18.14 -13.54
N LEU A 15 -10.69 16.89 -13.41
CA LEU A 15 -11.06 16.04 -14.54
C LEU A 15 -12.25 16.62 -15.32
N THR A 16 -13.25 17.13 -14.60
CA THR A 16 -14.47 17.70 -15.20
C THR A 16 -14.29 19.13 -15.66
N LYS A 17 -13.22 19.81 -15.21
CA LYS A 17 -13.00 21.26 -15.40
C LYS A 17 -14.22 22.08 -15.03
N ARG A 18 -15.01 21.61 -14.06
CA ARG A 18 -16.31 22.16 -13.70
C ARG A 18 -16.23 23.63 -13.27
N ASN A 19 -15.09 24.02 -12.70
CA ASN A 19 -14.84 25.37 -12.22
C ASN A 19 -14.17 26.29 -13.26
N GLU A 20 -13.85 25.81 -14.48
CA GLU A 20 -13.43 26.68 -15.58
C GLU A 20 -14.62 27.53 -16.03
N LYS A 21 -14.54 28.85 -15.79
CA LYS A 21 -15.47 29.82 -16.37
C LYS A 21 -14.98 30.19 -17.78
N THR A 22 -15.90 30.29 -18.72
CA THR A 22 -15.61 30.92 -20.02
C THR A 22 -15.25 32.40 -19.80
N PRO A 23 -14.60 33.08 -20.78
CA PRO A 23 -14.35 34.53 -20.71
C PRO A 23 -15.60 35.38 -20.43
N GLU A 24 -16.79 34.82 -20.71
CA GLU A 24 -18.10 35.43 -20.56
C GLU A 24 -18.78 35.11 -19.22
N GLY A 25 -18.11 34.39 -18.31
CA GLY A 25 -18.63 34.05 -16.99
C GLY A 25 -19.75 33.00 -17.00
N THR A 26 -20.04 32.37 -18.14
CA THR A 26 -21.00 31.27 -18.24
C THR A 26 -20.39 29.95 -17.75
N PRO A 27 -21.20 29.06 -17.13
CA PRO A 27 -20.73 27.74 -16.73
C PRO A 27 -20.26 26.96 -17.95
N SER A 28 -19.05 26.42 -17.91
CA SER A 28 -18.52 25.55 -18.96
C SER A 28 -19.36 24.27 -19.04
N PHE A 29 -20.07 24.06 -20.14
CA PHE A 29 -20.86 22.84 -20.42
C PHE A 29 -19.99 21.60 -20.73
N LYS A 30 -18.68 21.65 -20.48
CA LYS A 30 -17.75 20.52 -20.72
C LYS A 30 -18.12 19.24 -19.95
N MET A 31 -18.91 19.32 -18.89
CA MET A 31 -19.45 18.15 -18.18
C MET A 31 -20.30 17.24 -19.09
N MET A 32 -20.93 17.79 -20.15
CA MET A 32 -21.65 16.98 -21.16
C MET A 32 -20.74 16.39 -22.25
N MET A 33 -19.44 16.73 -22.24
CA MET A 33 -18.47 16.36 -23.28
C MET A 33 -17.34 15.47 -22.75
N THR A 34 -17.49 14.89 -21.56
CA THR A 34 -16.55 13.90 -21.03
C THR A 34 -16.64 12.60 -21.84
N THR A 35 -15.49 12.03 -22.15
CA THR A 35 -15.41 10.72 -22.80
C THR A 35 -15.97 9.64 -21.88
N LYS A 36 -16.39 8.52 -22.46
CA LYS A 36 -16.87 7.37 -21.68
C LYS A 36 -15.85 6.92 -20.62
N GLY A 37 -14.55 6.93 -20.97
CA GLY A 37 -13.46 6.56 -20.06
C GLY A 37 -13.34 7.52 -18.88
N GLU A 38 -13.42 8.83 -19.10
CA GLU A 38 -13.40 9.82 -18.02
C GLU A 38 -14.60 9.67 -17.07
N ASN A 39 -15.79 9.37 -17.61
CA ASN A 39 -16.98 9.11 -16.79
C ASN A 39 -16.81 7.84 -15.93
N GLU A 40 -16.18 6.79 -16.45
CA GLU A 40 -15.87 5.58 -15.67
C GLU A 40 -14.90 5.88 -14.52
N VAL A 41 -13.89 6.73 -14.75
CA VAL A 41 -12.94 7.16 -13.71
C VAL A 41 -13.64 7.98 -12.63
N ILE A 42 -14.45 8.98 -13.02
CA ILE A 42 -15.20 9.82 -12.07
C ILE A 42 -16.13 8.96 -11.21
N ALA A 43 -16.91 8.07 -11.84
CA ALA A 43 -17.82 7.18 -11.13
C ALA A 43 -17.08 6.23 -10.16
N ALA A 44 -15.87 5.77 -10.53
CA ALA A 44 -15.05 4.95 -9.65
C ALA A 44 -14.56 5.73 -8.42
N ILE A 45 -14.13 6.97 -8.59
CA ILE A 45 -13.70 7.85 -7.48
C ILE A 45 -14.89 8.13 -6.55
N GLU A 46 -16.04 8.53 -7.09
CA GLU A 46 -17.26 8.78 -6.30
C GLU A 46 -17.70 7.56 -5.50
N ARG A 47 -17.70 6.37 -6.13
CA ARG A 47 -17.98 5.10 -5.44
C ARG A 47 -17.01 4.85 -4.29
N SER A 48 -15.72 5.11 -4.48
CA SER A 48 -14.71 4.91 -3.44
C SER A 48 -14.88 5.90 -2.30
N MET A 49 -15.14 7.19 -2.57
CA MET A 49 -15.40 8.22 -1.54
C MET A 49 -16.63 7.91 -0.66
N GLY A 50 -17.59 7.14 -1.19
CA GLY A 50 -18.75 6.65 -0.44
C GLY A 50 -18.43 5.57 0.62
N LYS A 51 -17.22 5.01 0.61
CA LYS A 51 -16.80 3.93 1.52
C LYS A 51 -16.00 4.46 2.70
N LEU A 52 -15.77 3.57 3.67
CA LEU A 52 -14.77 3.79 4.72
C LEU A 52 -13.36 3.67 4.12
N GLY A 53 -12.59 4.75 4.27
CA GLY A 53 -11.17 4.82 3.91
C GLY A 53 -10.29 4.72 5.15
N PHE A 54 -9.15 4.04 5.00
CA PHE A 54 -8.15 3.84 6.05
C PHE A 54 -6.80 4.35 5.59
N ASP A 55 -6.12 5.10 6.46
CA ASP A 55 -4.72 5.46 6.26
C ASP A 55 -3.86 4.20 6.35
N CYS A 56 -3.19 3.90 5.24
CA CYS A 56 -2.39 2.70 5.05
C CYS A 56 -0.92 3.05 4.76
N GLY A 57 -0.06 2.13 5.16
CA GLY A 57 1.37 2.16 4.88
C GLY A 57 1.88 0.75 4.63
N ALA A 58 2.61 0.55 3.53
CA ALA A 58 3.14 -0.75 3.15
C ALA A 58 4.67 -0.71 3.13
N ARG A 59 5.30 -1.65 3.83
CA ARG A 59 6.76 -1.81 3.86
C ARG A 59 7.11 -3.26 3.56
N ALA A 60 7.98 -3.46 2.58
CA ALA A 60 8.49 -4.76 2.20
C ALA A 60 10.02 -4.76 2.30
N LEU A 61 10.60 -5.79 2.92
CA LEU A 61 12.04 -5.93 3.09
C LEU A 61 12.51 -7.25 2.52
N TYR A 62 13.61 -7.19 1.76
CA TYR A 62 14.37 -8.37 1.36
C TYR A 62 15.68 -8.39 2.16
N LEU A 63 15.70 -9.22 3.21
CA LEU A 63 16.85 -9.39 4.10
C LEU A 63 17.39 -10.80 3.98
N VAL A 64 18.65 -10.94 3.57
CA VAL A 64 19.30 -12.23 3.33
C VAL A 64 20.79 -12.13 3.63
N LYS A 65 21.41 -13.26 3.99
CA LYS A 65 22.87 -13.35 4.13
C LYS A 65 23.54 -13.05 2.78
N LYS A 66 24.73 -12.47 2.81
CA LYS A 66 25.43 -11.98 1.62
C LYS A 66 25.64 -13.09 0.58
N GLU A 67 25.93 -14.30 1.03
CA GLU A 67 26.21 -15.47 0.20
C GLU A 67 24.96 -16.00 -0.51
N GLN A 68 23.78 -15.69 0.01
CA GLN A 68 22.48 -16.13 -0.53
C GLN A 68 21.75 -14.98 -1.23
N PHE A 69 22.40 -13.83 -1.41
CA PHE A 69 21.78 -12.68 -2.04
C PHE A 69 21.50 -12.93 -3.51
N ASN A 70 20.22 -13.03 -3.86
CA ASN A 70 19.76 -13.07 -5.24
C ASN A 70 19.10 -11.73 -5.64
N PRO A 71 19.68 -10.98 -6.60
CA PRO A 71 19.11 -9.72 -7.10
C PRO A 71 17.71 -9.86 -7.70
N SER A 72 17.34 -11.03 -8.25
CA SER A 72 16.03 -11.28 -8.86
C SER A 72 14.88 -11.10 -7.86
N ASN A 73 15.13 -11.37 -6.58
CA ASN A 73 14.14 -11.20 -5.52
C ASN A 73 13.76 -9.73 -5.29
N ILE A 74 14.62 -8.77 -5.66
CA ILE A 74 14.29 -7.35 -5.57
C ILE A 74 13.20 -6.99 -6.60
N LYS A 75 13.32 -7.52 -7.82
CA LYS A 75 12.30 -7.34 -8.87
C LYS A 75 11.00 -8.03 -8.48
N ALA A 76 11.08 -9.24 -7.94
CA ALA A 76 9.91 -9.97 -7.45
C ALA A 76 9.19 -9.18 -6.34
N LEU A 77 9.94 -8.61 -5.39
CA LEU A 77 9.38 -7.79 -4.32
C LEU A 77 8.71 -6.53 -4.86
N GLY A 78 9.35 -5.84 -5.81
CA GLY A 78 8.78 -4.66 -6.44
C GLY A 78 7.54 -4.93 -7.29
N GLY A 79 7.39 -6.17 -7.78
CA GLY A 79 6.24 -6.61 -8.57
C GLY A 79 5.06 -7.13 -7.74
N LEU A 80 5.19 -7.28 -6.41
CA LEU A 80 4.21 -7.97 -5.57
C LEU A 80 2.79 -7.39 -5.70
N LEU A 81 2.67 -6.06 -5.73
CA LEU A 81 1.39 -5.37 -5.79
C LEU A 81 0.98 -4.98 -7.22
N ARG A 82 1.75 -5.35 -8.24
CA ARG A 82 1.48 -4.97 -9.63
C ARG A 82 0.19 -5.59 -10.16
N ALA A 83 -0.21 -6.75 -9.61
CA ALA A 83 -1.47 -7.41 -9.96
C ALA A 83 -2.71 -6.60 -9.56
N PHE A 84 -2.58 -5.63 -8.64
CA PHE A 84 -3.66 -4.75 -8.20
C PHE A 84 -3.66 -3.40 -8.93
N THR A 85 -2.85 -3.24 -9.97
CA THR A 85 -2.81 -2.02 -10.79
C THR A 85 -3.69 -2.20 -12.02
N THR A 86 -4.53 -1.21 -12.31
CA THR A 86 -5.35 -1.17 -13.53
C THR A 86 -4.79 -0.12 -14.49
N ASN A 87 -4.85 -0.36 -15.80
CA ASN A 87 -4.31 0.58 -16.79
C ASN A 87 -5.06 1.92 -16.88
N ASN A 88 -6.36 1.91 -16.57
CA ASN A 88 -7.24 3.09 -16.67
C ASN A 88 -7.57 3.71 -15.29
N LEU A 89 -7.09 3.12 -14.19
CA LEU A 89 -7.34 3.60 -12.82
C LEU A 89 -5.99 3.70 -12.07
N ASN A 90 -6.06 3.85 -10.75
CA ASN A 90 -4.89 3.88 -9.89
C ASN A 90 -4.17 2.52 -9.81
N GLY A 91 -2.99 2.55 -9.19
CA GLY A 91 -2.20 1.35 -8.93
C GLY A 91 -1.11 1.60 -7.91
N PHE A 92 -0.47 0.52 -7.49
CA PHE A 92 0.63 0.58 -6.53
C PHE A 92 1.96 0.85 -7.23
N THR A 93 2.71 1.78 -6.66
CA THR A 93 4.10 2.04 -7.02
C THR A 93 4.97 2.14 -5.77
N LEU A 94 6.27 1.97 -5.96
CA LEU A 94 7.24 2.07 -4.87
C LEU A 94 7.56 3.55 -4.63
N ASN A 95 7.18 4.07 -3.47
CA ASN A 95 7.45 5.46 -3.09
C ASN A 95 8.94 5.67 -2.72
N TYR A 96 9.51 4.73 -1.94
CA TYR A 96 10.91 4.76 -1.55
C TYR A 96 11.53 3.39 -1.79
N GLN A 97 12.31 3.27 -2.87
CA GLN A 97 13.07 2.06 -3.15
C GLN A 97 14.54 2.30 -2.82
N THR A 98 14.96 1.87 -1.63
CA THR A 98 16.37 1.94 -1.21
C THR A 98 17.11 0.78 -1.87
N PHE A 99 17.76 1.06 -3.00
CA PHE A 99 18.71 0.13 -3.62
C PHE A 99 20.10 0.41 -3.08
N GLY A 100 20.68 -0.55 -2.37
CA GLY A 100 21.96 -0.32 -1.72
C GLY A 100 21.81 0.66 -0.56
N PHE A 101 22.80 0.64 0.31
CA PHE A 101 22.89 1.54 1.44
C PHE A 101 24.26 2.16 1.35
N ASP A 102 24.33 3.48 1.29
CA ASP A 102 25.60 4.22 1.32
C ASP A 102 26.31 3.95 2.65
N TYR A 103 25.51 3.69 3.69
CA TYR A 103 26.00 3.54 5.05
C TYR A 103 25.34 2.40 5.84
N PRO A 104 26.08 1.71 6.74
CA PRO A 104 25.54 0.57 7.51
C PRO A 104 24.32 0.90 8.39
N TRP A 105 24.23 2.11 8.95
CA TRP A 105 23.15 2.49 9.87
C TRP A 105 21.79 2.61 9.18
N GLN A 106 21.75 2.93 7.89
CA GLN A 106 20.51 3.00 7.12
C GLN A 106 19.79 1.63 7.07
N LYS A 107 20.55 0.53 7.08
CA LYS A 107 19.99 -0.83 7.18
C LYS A 107 19.27 -1.03 8.52
N ILE A 108 19.87 -0.53 9.59
CA ILE A 108 19.35 -0.64 10.96
C ILE A 108 18.07 0.17 11.08
N GLU A 109 18.05 1.40 10.60
CA GLU A 109 16.86 2.28 10.65
C GLU A 109 15.65 1.69 9.91
N ILE A 110 15.86 1.15 8.70
CA ILE A 110 14.78 0.53 7.93
C ILE A 110 14.28 -0.75 8.62
N PHE A 111 15.20 -1.56 9.16
CA PHE A 111 14.84 -2.77 9.89
C PHE A 111 14.11 -2.46 11.20
N ASP A 112 14.54 -1.44 11.93
CA ASP A 112 13.87 -0.95 13.12
C ASP A 112 12.47 -0.44 12.79
N ALA A 113 12.33 0.35 11.73
CA ALA A 113 11.02 0.83 11.30
C ALA A 113 10.07 -0.32 10.91
N TYR A 114 10.61 -1.40 10.33
CA TYR A 114 9.84 -2.61 10.06
C TYR A 114 9.40 -3.31 11.35
N LYS A 115 10.32 -3.53 12.31
CA LYS A 115 10.01 -4.16 13.60
C LYS A 115 8.98 -3.37 14.40
N TYR A 116 9.19 -2.05 14.52
CA TYR A 116 8.29 -1.17 15.25
C TYR A 116 7.01 -0.86 14.50
N ARG A 117 6.89 -1.31 13.23
CA ARG A 117 5.80 -0.92 12.31
C ARG A 117 5.60 0.59 12.25
N SER A 118 6.67 1.36 12.46
CA SER A 118 6.60 2.81 12.52
C SER A 118 6.36 3.36 11.11
N TRP A 119 5.17 3.91 10.90
CA TRP A 119 4.77 4.61 9.69
C TRP A 119 3.99 5.87 10.04
N PHE A 120 3.05 5.73 10.98
CA PHE A 120 2.16 6.77 11.49
C PHE A 120 2.65 7.39 12.81
N TYR A 121 3.76 6.92 13.35
CA TYR A 121 4.25 7.29 14.68
C TYR A 121 5.78 7.19 14.77
N ALA A 122 6.37 7.90 15.72
CA ALA A 122 7.81 7.90 15.96
C ALA A 122 8.39 6.47 16.07
N PRO A 123 9.59 6.19 15.51
CA PRO A 123 10.57 7.15 15.01
C PRO A 123 10.35 7.62 13.56
N GLN A 124 9.35 7.11 12.84
CA GLN A 124 9.10 7.48 11.43
C GLN A 124 7.68 7.98 11.20
N HIS A 125 7.56 9.19 10.64
CA HIS A 125 6.32 9.68 10.05
C HIS A 125 6.47 9.70 8.53
N LYS A 126 5.77 8.79 7.85
CA LYS A 126 5.73 8.71 6.38
C LYS A 126 4.34 9.10 5.89
N LYS A 127 4.26 9.68 4.69
CA LYS A 127 2.97 9.99 4.06
C LYS A 127 2.20 8.68 3.85
N PRO A 128 1.02 8.50 4.47
CA PRO A 128 0.18 7.35 4.20
C PRO A 128 -0.51 7.50 2.85
N PHE A 129 -1.04 6.39 2.35
CA PHE A 129 -2.01 6.38 1.24
C PHE A 129 -3.31 5.79 1.76
N VAL A 130 -4.42 6.10 1.12
CA VAL A 130 -5.73 5.62 1.56
C VAL A 130 -6.11 4.35 0.82
N LEU A 131 -6.65 3.37 1.54
CA LEU A 131 -7.36 2.24 0.97
C LEU A 131 -8.77 2.19 1.53
N THR A 132 -9.73 1.89 0.67
CA THR A 132 -11.09 1.56 1.10
C THR A 132 -11.14 0.20 1.78
N SER A 133 -12.20 -0.06 2.55
CA SER A 133 -12.45 -1.37 3.17
C SER A 133 -12.34 -2.56 2.18
N GLU A 134 -12.84 -2.41 0.94
CA GLU A 134 -12.77 -3.43 -0.10
C GLU A 134 -11.34 -3.65 -0.61
N GLU A 135 -10.60 -2.58 -0.88
CA GLU A 135 -9.21 -2.66 -1.35
C GLU A 135 -8.30 -3.27 -0.28
N LEU A 136 -8.51 -2.87 0.99
CA LEU A 136 -7.77 -3.41 2.12
C LEU A 136 -8.04 -4.91 2.30
N ALA A 137 -9.31 -5.34 2.23
CA ALA A 137 -9.68 -6.75 2.31
C ALA A 137 -9.09 -7.58 1.15
N THR A 138 -8.91 -6.96 -0.03
CA THR A 138 -8.34 -7.64 -1.20
C THR A 138 -6.83 -7.88 -1.06
N ILE A 139 -6.10 -6.96 -0.43
CA ILE A 139 -4.64 -7.05 -0.29
C ILE A 139 -4.25 -7.80 1.00
N TYR A 140 -5.05 -7.64 2.06
CA TYR A 140 -4.80 -8.24 3.36
C TYR A 140 -5.90 -9.21 3.74
N HIS A 141 -5.52 -10.48 3.84
CA HIS A 141 -6.37 -11.55 4.35
C HIS A 141 -5.74 -12.12 5.61
N PHE A 142 -6.54 -12.34 6.66
CA PHE A 142 -6.08 -13.15 7.78
C PHE A 142 -5.75 -14.55 7.27
N PRO A 143 -4.58 -15.12 7.64
CA PRO A 143 -4.23 -16.46 7.21
C PRO A 143 -5.22 -17.47 7.81
N GLY A 144 -6.22 -17.87 7.03
CA GLY A 144 -6.97 -19.10 7.25
C GLY A 144 -6.10 -20.32 6.95
N GLY A 145 -6.40 -21.49 7.50
CA GLY A 145 -5.57 -22.71 7.36
C GLY A 145 -5.23 -23.12 5.92
N VAL A 146 -5.98 -22.64 4.94
CA VAL A 146 -5.76 -22.83 3.49
C VAL A 146 -4.63 -21.97 2.90
N ALA A 147 -4.16 -20.94 3.60
CA ALA A 147 -3.04 -20.09 3.17
C ALA A 147 -1.66 -20.63 3.61
N GLN A 148 -1.56 -21.90 4.02
CA GLN A 148 -0.26 -22.54 4.26
C GLN A 148 0.49 -22.64 2.93
N THR A 149 1.60 -21.91 2.81
CA THR A 149 2.57 -22.10 1.74
C THR A 149 3.23 -23.47 1.94
N PRO A 150 2.97 -24.48 1.09
CA PRO A 150 3.42 -25.86 1.33
C PRO A 150 4.95 -25.98 1.30
N THR A 151 5.63 -25.03 0.65
CA THR A 151 7.09 -25.02 0.49
C THR A 151 7.85 -24.46 1.69
N PHE A 152 7.18 -23.80 2.63
CA PHE A 152 7.84 -23.30 3.85
C PHE A 152 7.80 -24.38 4.93
N GLY A 153 8.94 -25.05 5.12
CA GLY A 153 9.16 -25.90 6.30
C GLY A 153 9.00 -25.04 7.56
N ARG A 154 7.91 -25.25 8.30
CA ARG A 154 7.73 -24.60 9.60
C ARG A 154 8.76 -25.20 10.55
N ILE A 155 9.71 -24.39 11.02
CA ILE A 155 10.65 -24.83 12.05
C ILE A 155 9.83 -25.05 13.33
N PRO A 156 9.73 -26.28 13.86
CA PRO A 156 9.00 -26.52 15.09
C PRO A 156 9.69 -25.74 16.22
N SER A 157 8.89 -25.07 17.05
CA SER A 157 9.41 -24.45 18.27
C SER A 157 10.05 -25.55 19.13
N ARG A 158 11.30 -25.39 19.53
CA ARG A 158 11.98 -26.29 20.46
C ARG A 158 11.31 -26.12 21.84
N LYS A 159 10.26 -26.89 22.12
CA LYS A 159 9.70 -26.99 23.47
C LYS A 159 10.64 -27.88 24.28
N SER A 160 11.28 -27.32 25.30
CA SER A 160 11.89 -28.15 26.33
C SER A 160 10.74 -28.83 27.08
N GLU A 161 10.76 -30.16 27.14
CA GLU A 161 9.92 -30.85 28.12
C GLU A 161 10.36 -30.42 29.52
N ALA A 162 9.42 -30.45 30.46
CA ALA A 162 9.72 -30.11 31.85
C ALA A 162 10.80 -31.08 32.38
N PRO A 163 11.80 -30.61 33.15
CA PRO A 163 12.78 -31.48 33.75
C PRO A 163 12.08 -32.55 34.60
N VAL A 164 12.56 -33.79 34.53
CA VAL A 164 11.96 -34.98 35.19
C VAL A 164 11.89 -34.90 36.72
N ASN A 165 12.37 -33.80 37.31
CA ASN A 165 12.61 -33.64 38.75
C ASN A 165 11.70 -32.58 39.39
N LEU A 166 10.50 -32.34 38.84
CA LEU A 166 9.49 -31.57 39.57
C LEU A 166 8.90 -32.43 40.70
N PRO A 167 8.89 -31.93 41.95
CA PRO A 167 8.12 -32.58 43.01
C PRO A 167 6.62 -32.54 42.66
N ILE A 168 5.97 -33.68 42.85
CA ILE A 168 4.50 -33.85 42.74
C ILE A 168 3.84 -33.13 43.91
#